data_AF-A0A1V8ZXD8-F1
#
_entry.id   AF-A0A1V8ZXD8-F1
#
_cell.length_a   1.000
_cell.length_b   1.000
_cell.length_c   1.000
_cell.angle_alpha   90.00
_cell.angle_beta   90.00
_cell.angle_gamma   90.00
#
_symmetry.space_group_name_H-M   'P 1'
#
loop_
_entity.id
_entity.type
_entity.pdbx_description
1 polymer ?
#
loop_
_entity_poly.entity_id
_entity_poly.type
_entity_poly.pdbx_seq_one_letter_code
_entity_poly.pdbx_strand_id
1 'polypeptide(L)' 'MRTLGVAVLGIFAGLAVGFTVFSELLGRLVVDNGEVEAPWTFVIGFGPQLTAVVGGILAVVIDNRVRRRQERQ' A
#
# COMPACT_ATOMS: atom_id res chain seq x y z
N MET A 1 -13.47 5.12 17.53
CA MET A 1 -13.87 5.41 16.13
C MET A 1 -12.75 6.07 15.32
N ARG A 2 -11.91 6.96 15.89
CA ARG A 2 -10.82 7.64 15.15
C ARG A 2 -9.79 6.70 14.52
N THR A 3 -9.31 5.69 15.24
CA THR A 3 -8.30 4.72 14.74
C THR A 3 -8.82 3.90 13.56
N LEU A 4 -10.12 3.61 13.52
CA LEU A 4 -10.73 2.92 12.38
C LEU A 4 -10.71 3.80 11.12
N GLY A 5 -11.00 5.09 11.26
CA GLY A 5 -10.86 6.06 10.17
C GLY A 5 -9.43 6.19 9.66
N VAL A 6 -8.44 6.23 10.57
CA VAL A 6 -7.02 6.28 10.18
C VAL A 6 -6.59 5.01 9.45
N ALA A 7 -7.03 3.84 9.91
CA ALA A 7 -6.74 2.57 9.24
C ALA A 7 -7.30 2.55 7.81
N VAL A 8 -8.56 2.99 7.64
CA VAL A 8 -9.20 3.09 6.32
C VAL A 8 -8.43 4.05 5.41
N LEU A 9 -8.06 5.23 5.89
CA LEU A 9 -7.23 6.17 5.12
C LEU A 9 -5.88 5.56 4.73
N GLY A 10 -5.24 4.83 5.65
CA GLY A 10 -4.00 4.10 5.39
C GLY A 10 -4.14 3.04 4.29
N ILE A 11 -5.25 2.30 4.30
CA ILE A 11 -5.56 1.29 3.28
C ILE A 11 -5.72 1.95 1.91
N PHE A 12 -6.50 3.02 1.82
CA PHE A 12 -6.71 3.73 0.55
C PHE A 12 -5.42 4.38 0.04
N ALA A 13 -4.61 4.98 0.91
CA ALA A 13 -3.31 5.52 0.54
C ALA A 13 -2.36 4.42 0.06
N GLY A 14 -2.32 3.28 0.77
CA GLY A 14 -1.54 2.11 0.38
C GLY A 14 -1.98 1.52 -0.96
N LEU A 15 -3.29 1.49 -1.24
CA LEU A 15 -3.83 1.08 -2.53
C LEU A 15 -3.42 2.03 -3.64
N ALA A 16 -3.58 3.35 -3.44
CA ALA A 16 -3.22 4.34 -4.45
C ALA A 16 -1.74 4.22 -4.84
N VAL A 17 -0.85 4.15 -3.83
CA VAL A 17 0.58 3.93 -4.05
C VAL A 17 0.84 2.58 -4.74
N GLY A 18 0.21 1.51 -4.26
CA GLY A 18 0.34 0.18 -4.83
C GLY A 18 -0.08 0.11 -6.31
N PHE A 19 -1.21 0.70 -6.67
CA PHE A 19 -1.65 0.77 -8.06
C PHE A 19 -0.66 1.55 -8.93
N THR A 20 -0.21 2.72 -8.48
CA THR A 20 0.75 3.51 -9.25
C THR A 20 2.07 2.76 -9.45
N VAL A 21 2.59 2.10 -8.43
CA VAL A 21 3.88 1.39 -8.52
C VAL A 21 3.75 0.10 -9.33
N PHE A 22 2.75 -0.73 -9.07
CA PHE A 22 2.66 -2.05 -9.69
C PHE A 22 2.09 -2.01 -11.11
N SER A 23 1.16 -1.09 -11.42
CA SER A 23 0.59 -1.00 -12.76
C SER A 23 1.47 -0.19 -13.71
N GLU A 24 2.03 0.93 -13.27
CA GLU A 24 2.76 1.85 -14.16
C GLU A 24 4.25 1.51 -14.24
N LEU A 25 4.93 1.38 -13.09
CA LEU A 25 6.37 1.17 -13.04
C LEU A 25 6.74 -0.28 -13.33
N LEU A 26 6.14 -1.23 -12.61
CA LEU A 26 6.41 -2.65 -12.83
C LEU A 26 5.90 -3.09 -14.21
N GLY A 27 4.69 -2.70 -14.61
CA GLY A 27 4.17 -2.99 -15.95
C GLY A 27 5.14 -2.60 -17.07
N ARG A 28 5.81 -1.44 -16.99
CA ARG A 28 6.80 -1.02 -17.99
C ARG A 28 8.12 -1.78 -17.92
N LEU A 29 8.52 -2.23 -16.73
CA LEU A 29 9.80 -2.89 -16.50
C LEU A 29 9.77 -4.37 -16.85
N VAL A 30 8.59 -5.01 -16.77
CA VAL A 30 8.46 -6.46 -16.96
C VAL A 30 7.65 -6.88 -18.18
N VAL A 31 7.27 -5.92 -19.01
CA VAL A 31 6.82 -6.21 -20.38
C VAL A 31 8.05 -6.52 -21.23
N ASP A 32 8.12 -7.74 -21.74
CA ASP A 32 9.03 -8.14 -22.81
C ASP A 32 8.19 -8.54 -24.03
N ASN A 33 8.50 -8.00 -25.20
CA ASN A 33 7.75 -8.21 -26.44
C ASN A 33 6.22 -7.95 -26.38
N GLY A 34 5.75 -7.12 -25.44
CA GLY A 34 4.34 -6.77 -25.29
C GLY A 34 3.53 -7.72 -24.40
N GLU A 35 4.16 -8.75 -23.85
CA GLU A 35 3.54 -9.68 -22.90
C GLU A 35 4.20 -9.57 -21.52
N VAL A 36 3.40 -9.77 -20.47
CA VAL A 36 3.91 -9.88 -19.09
C VAL A 36 4.04 -11.36 -18.78
N GLU A 37 5.27 -11.85 -18.67
CA GLU A 37 5.52 -13.25 -18.33
C GLU A 37 5.17 -13.56 -16.87
N ALA A 38 4.74 -14.79 -16.62
CA ALA A 38 4.63 -15.30 -15.25
C ALA A 38 6.04 -15.41 -14.63
N PRO A 39 6.23 -15.03 -13.34
CA PRO A 39 5.20 -14.83 -12.31
C PRO A 39 4.75 -13.36 -12.14
N TRP A 40 5.17 -12.44 -13.01
CA TRP A 40 4.95 -11.00 -12.81
C TRP A 40 3.49 -10.60 -12.90
N THR A 41 2.68 -11.34 -13.64
CA THR A 41 1.21 -11.24 -13.64
C THR A 41 0.62 -11.34 -12.23
N PHE A 42 1.11 -12.26 -11.40
CA PHE A 42 0.67 -12.40 -10.01
C PHE A 42 1.15 -11.24 -9.13
N VAL A 43 2.40 -10.80 -9.32
CA VAL A 43 2.97 -9.69 -8.56
C VAL A 43 2.21 -8.40 -8.84
N ILE A 44 1.87 -8.13 -10.10
CA ILE A 44 1.08 -6.96 -10.49
C ILE A 44 -0.38 -7.10 -10.00
N GLY A 45 -0.94 -8.31 -10.10
CA GLY A 45 -2.32 -8.59 -9.69
C GLY A 45 -2.57 -8.54 -8.18
N PHE A 46 -1.58 -8.89 -7.35
CA PHE A 46 -1.71 -8.97 -5.88
C PHE A 46 -0.86 -7.94 -5.10
N GLY A 47 0.11 -7.31 -5.75
CA GLY A 47 0.99 -6.31 -5.15
C GLY A 47 0.23 -5.10 -4.55
N PRO A 48 -0.72 -4.49 -5.27
CA PRO A 48 -1.50 -3.37 -4.73
C PRO A 48 -2.24 -3.71 -3.43
N GLN A 49 -2.79 -4.92 -3.32
CA GLN A 49 -3.53 -5.39 -2.14
C GLN A 49 -2.60 -5.57 -0.95
N LEU A 50 -1.38 -6.08 -1.15
CA LEU A 50 -0.38 -6.15 -0.08
C LEU A 50 0.02 -4.75 0.40
N THR A 51 0.18 -3.82 -0.55
CA THR A 51 0.52 -2.42 -0.25
C THR A 51 -0.58 -1.74 0.57
N ALA A 52 -1.85 -2.07 0.30
CA ALA A 52 -3.00 -1.62 1.08
C ALA A 52 -2.94 -2.07 2.54
N VAL A 53 -2.67 -3.36 2.77
CA VAL A 53 -2.57 -3.94 4.12
C VAL A 53 -1.44 -3.26 4.89
N VAL A 54 -0.27 -3.12 4.26
CA VAL A 54 0.88 -2.42 4.86
C VAL A 54 0.54 -0.97 5.17
N GLY A 55 -0.12 -0.25 4.25
CA GLY A 55 -0.56 1.13 4.45
C GLY A 55 -1.49 1.28 5.66
N GLY A 56 -2.48 0.39 5.80
CA GLY A 56 -3.37 0.35 6.96
C GLY A 56 -2.63 0.12 8.28
N ILE A 57 -1.72 -0.87 8.32
CA ILE A 57 -0.91 -1.17 9.50
C ILE A 57 -0.04 0.03 9.88
N LEU A 58 0.67 0.61 8.91
CA LEU A 58 1.54 1.77 9.15
C LEU A 58 0.75 2.97 9.67
N ALA A 59 -0.42 3.25 9.10
CA ALA A 59 -1.26 4.35 9.54
C ALA A 59 -1.69 4.19 11.01
N VAL A 60 -2.08 2.98 11.43
CA VAL A 60 -2.43 2.68 12.82
C VAL A 60 -1.22 2.78 13.74
N VAL A 61 -0.07 2.25 13.33
CA VAL A 61 1.19 2.34 14.11
C VAL A 61 1.60 3.80 14.31
N ILE A 62 1.46 4.63 13.27
CA ILE A 62 1.77 6.06 13.33
C ILE A 62 0.79 6.80 14.26
N ASP A 63 -0.52 6.59 14.13
CA ASP A 63 -1.52 7.20 15.04
C ASP A 63 -1.24 6.86 16.51
N ASN A 64 -0.95 5.58 16.78
CA ASN A 64 -0.58 5.13 18.12
C ASN A 64 0.70 5.79 18.63
N ARG A 65 1.73 5.94 17.77
CA ARG A 65 2.99 6.57 18.14
C ARG A 65 2.83 8.08 18.39
N VAL A 66 2.05 8.77 17.57
CA VAL A 66 1.77 10.21 17.70
C VAL A 66 0.97 10.48 18.96
N ARG A 67 -0.07 9.68 19.24
CA ARG A 67 -0.88 9.84 20.43
C ARG A 67 -0.07 9.67 21.72
N ARG A 68 0.78 8.65 21.81
CA ARG A 68 1.67 8.45 22.96
C ARG A 68 2.66 9.60 23.19
N ARG A 69 3.02 10.35 22.14
CA ARG A 69 3.89 11.54 22.28
C ARG A 69 3.12 12.72 22.85
N GLN A 70 1.87 12.91 22.44
CA GLN A 70 1.00 13.97 22.96
C GLN A 70 0.63 13.76 24.43
N GLU A 71 0.46 12.52 24.88
CA GLU A 71 0.17 12.19 26.28
C GLU A 71 1.38 12.37 27.23
N ARG A 72 2.60 12.55 26.70
CA ARG A 72 3.83 12.78 27.48
C ARG A 72 4.24 14.25 27.58
N GLN A 73 3.53 15.14 26.89
CA GLN A 73 3.72 16.59 26.95
C GLN A 73 2.66 17.19 27.88
#